data_AF-A0A2V3Y9Z8-F1
#
_entry.id   AF-A0A2V3Y9Z8-F1
#
_cell.length_a   1.000
_cell.length_b   1.000
_cell.length_c   1.000
_cell.angle_alpha   90.00
_cell.angle_beta   90.00
_cell.angle_gamma   90.00
#
_symmetry.space_group_name_H-M   'P 1'
#
loop_
_entity.id
_entity.type
_entity.pdbx_description
1 polymer ?
#
loop_
_entity_poly.entity_id
_entity_poly.type
_entity_poly.pdbx_seq_one_letter_code
_entity_poly.pdbx_strand_id
1 'polypeptide(L)'
;MENQEQTHKRRVRYKGTHPRNYKEKYKELQPEKYADTVAKVVSKGSTPAGMHISICVQEILDFLQIKPGQKGLDATLGYGGHTREMLKCLQSEGHLYALDVDPIELVKTRERLQSQGFGPEILTIIQENFANIGRVGAEVGPFDFVLADLGVSSMQIDNPDRGFSYKTEGPLDLRLNPEKGITAAERLRTIDEEELQGMLLENADEPYAEEIARAVVLEIKKGNPIDTTTHLRQVIEKALSAVPEADRKEAVKKSCQRTFQALRIDVNSEFEVLYSFLEALPDVLAPGGRVAILTFHSGEDRLVKKSFKRLKKEGVYSEIADEVIRPSAEECLRNGRARSTKMRWAVKA
;
A
#
# COMPACT_ATOMS: atom_id res chain seq x y z
N MET A 1 65.14 -29.13 -10.91
CA MET A 1 63.75 -29.57 -11.12
C MET A 1 62.89 -28.72 -10.21
N GLU A 2 62.11 -27.81 -10.80
CA GLU A 2 61.31 -26.79 -10.10
C GLU A 2 60.18 -27.43 -9.29
N ASN A 3 60.09 -27.03 -8.03
CA ASN A 3 58.98 -27.38 -7.14
C ASN A 3 57.81 -26.43 -7.46
N GLN A 4 56.83 -26.90 -8.22
CA GLN A 4 55.58 -26.16 -8.43
C GLN A 4 54.67 -26.35 -7.21
N GLU A 5 54.53 -25.29 -6.42
CA GLU A 5 53.51 -25.19 -5.36
C GLU A 5 52.11 -25.26 -6.00
N GLN A 6 51.42 -26.39 -5.81
CA GLN A 6 50.00 -26.52 -6.17
C GLN A 6 49.15 -25.66 -5.23
N THR A 7 48.73 -24.49 -5.70
CA THR A 7 47.74 -23.66 -5.03
C THR A 7 46.38 -24.39 -5.02
N HIS A 8 45.98 -24.88 -3.85
CA HIS A 8 44.66 -25.50 -3.65
C HIS A 8 43.54 -24.48 -3.92
N LYS A 9 42.94 -24.53 -5.11
CA LYS A 9 41.71 -23.79 -5.44
C LYS A 9 40.55 -24.35 -4.62
N ARG A 10 40.10 -23.60 -3.60
CA ARG A 10 38.92 -23.93 -2.79
C ARG A 10 37.73 -24.17 -3.71
N ARG A 11 37.12 -25.36 -3.69
CA ARG A 11 35.92 -25.67 -4.48
C ARG A 11 34.84 -24.62 -4.17
N VAL A 12 34.29 -24.01 -5.22
CA VAL A 12 33.14 -23.10 -5.10
C VAL A 12 32.01 -23.89 -4.45
N ARG A 13 31.60 -23.49 -3.24
CA ARG A 13 30.48 -24.13 -2.54
C ARG A 13 29.23 -23.99 -3.41
N TYR A 14 28.53 -25.11 -3.64
CA TYR A 14 27.22 -25.15 -4.27
C TYR A 14 26.29 -24.12 -3.62
N LYS A 15 25.95 -23.06 -4.36
CA LYS A 15 24.87 -22.14 -3.99
C LYS A 15 23.60 -22.94 -4.20
N GLY A 16 22.98 -23.41 -3.11
CA GLY A 16 21.77 -24.22 -3.16
C GLY A 16 20.67 -23.63 -4.05
N THR A 17 19.65 -24.41 -4.37
CA THR A 17 18.51 -24.02 -5.22
C THR A 17 17.65 -22.88 -4.68
N HIS A 18 17.92 -22.41 -3.46
CA HIS A 18 17.16 -21.37 -2.77
C HIS A 18 18.02 -20.11 -2.54
N PRO A 19 17.49 -18.92 -2.87
CA PRO A 19 18.17 -17.65 -2.66
C PRO A 19 18.43 -17.41 -1.16
N ARG A 20 19.63 -16.95 -0.81
CA ARG A 20 20.08 -16.73 0.58
C ARG A 20 19.78 -15.32 1.10
N ASN A 21 19.50 -14.38 0.20
CA ASN A 21 19.10 -13.01 0.53
C ASN A 21 18.01 -12.55 -0.45
N TYR A 22 17.25 -11.51 -0.08
CA TYR A 22 16.16 -10.97 -0.91
C TYR A 22 16.65 -10.54 -2.29
N LYS A 23 17.85 -9.95 -2.36
CA LYS A 23 18.48 -9.58 -3.63
C LYS A 23 18.70 -10.78 -4.54
N GLU A 24 18.97 -11.98 -4.01
CA GLU A 24 19.07 -13.23 -4.81
C GLU A 24 17.73 -13.79 -5.26
N LYS A 25 16.58 -13.26 -4.79
CA LYS A 25 15.21 -13.69 -5.16
C LYS A 25 14.80 -13.22 -6.57
N TYR A 26 15.74 -13.25 -7.51
CA TYR A 26 15.66 -12.72 -8.88
C TYR A 26 14.64 -13.42 -9.80
N LYS A 27 14.04 -14.54 -9.38
CA LYS A 27 13.08 -15.25 -10.24
C LYS A 27 11.67 -14.67 -10.22
N GLU A 28 11.24 -14.12 -9.09
CA GLU A 28 9.89 -13.55 -8.94
C GLU A 28 9.82 -12.10 -9.46
N LEU A 29 10.97 -11.40 -9.51
CA LEU A 29 11.16 -10.05 -10.08
C LEU A 29 11.17 -10.01 -11.62
N GLN A 30 11.20 -11.16 -12.28
CA GLN A 30 11.16 -11.29 -13.74
C GLN A 30 10.04 -12.26 -14.12
N PRO A 31 8.75 -11.87 -13.95
CA PRO A 31 7.61 -12.76 -14.19
C PRO A 31 7.59 -13.33 -15.61
N GLU A 32 8.12 -12.59 -16.59
CA GLU A 32 8.25 -13.01 -17.99
C GLU A 32 9.25 -14.17 -18.19
N LYS A 33 10.18 -14.41 -17.27
CA LYS A 33 11.21 -15.47 -17.36
C LYS A 33 10.91 -16.71 -16.51
N TYR A 34 9.95 -16.67 -15.59
CA TYR A 34 9.70 -17.75 -14.61
C TYR A 34 8.21 -18.03 -14.36
N ALA A 35 7.44 -18.16 -15.45
CA ALA A 35 5.98 -18.39 -15.42
C ALA A 35 5.54 -19.56 -14.50
N ASP A 36 6.27 -20.68 -14.49
CA ASP A 36 5.91 -21.86 -13.68
C ASP A 36 6.05 -21.63 -12.16
N THR A 37 7.00 -20.79 -11.74
CA THR A 37 7.21 -20.45 -10.33
C THR A 37 6.13 -19.48 -9.86
N VAL A 38 5.77 -18.52 -10.71
CA VAL A 38 4.63 -17.61 -10.52
C VAL A 38 3.32 -18.40 -10.39
N ALA A 39 3.05 -19.33 -11.31
CA ALA A 39 1.85 -20.17 -11.29
C ALA A 39 1.72 -21.00 -10.00
N LYS A 40 2.83 -21.52 -9.48
CA LYS A 40 2.87 -22.29 -8.23
C LYS A 40 2.66 -21.45 -6.96
N VAL A 41 3.02 -20.17 -6.99
CA VAL A 41 2.78 -19.23 -5.87
C VAL A 41 1.33 -18.75 -5.89
N VAL A 42 0.80 -18.43 -7.08
CA VAL A 42 -0.61 -18.08 -7.30
C VAL A 42 -1.55 -19.25 -6.94
N SER A 43 -1.20 -20.50 -7.28
CA SER A 43 -2.03 -21.67 -6.93
C SER A 43 -2.10 -21.95 -5.43
N LYS A 44 -1.16 -21.39 -4.65
CA LYS A 44 -1.19 -21.39 -3.17
C LYS A 44 -1.90 -20.18 -2.57
N GLY A 45 -2.49 -19.32 -3.41
CA GLY A 45 -3.17 -18.11 -3.00
C GLY A 45 -2.28 -17.01 -2.45
N SER A 46 -0.99 -17.08 -2.74
CA SER A 46 -0.02 -16.03 -2.44
C SER A 46 0.23 -15.19 -3.69
N THR A 47 0.43 -13.89 -3.52
CA THR A 47 0.90 -13.02 -4.60
C THR A 47 2.43 -13.20 -4.73
N PRO A 48 2.97 -13.58 -5.90
CA PRO A 48 4.42 -13.69 -6.11
C PRO A 48 5.12 -12.36 -5.83
N ALA A 49 6.33 -12.39 -5.24
CA ALA A 49 7.06 -11.15 -4.98
C ALA A 49 7.42 -10.48 -6.31
N GLY A 50 7.16 -9.18 -6.45
CA GLY A 50 7.35 -8.48 -7.73
C GLY A 50 6.16 -8.57 -8.69
N MET A 51 5.06 -9.21 -8.29
CA MET A 51 3.77 -9.11 -8.97
C MET A 51 2.74 -8.34 -8.12
N HIS A 52 1.92 -7.54 -8.79
CA HIS A 52 0.77 -6.89 -8.20
C HIS A 52 -0.48 -7.31 -8.99
N ILE A 53 -1.45 -7.86 -8.27
CA ILE A 53 -2.77 -8.20 -8.81
C ILE A 53 -3.71 -7.15 -8.24
N SER A 54 -4.21 -6.28 -9.12
CA SER A 54 -5.21 -5.26 -8.79
C SER A 54 -6.49 -5.90 -8.25
N ILE A 55 -7.13 -5.25 -7.28
CA ILE A 55 -8.24 -5.81 -6.50
C ILE A 55 -9.56 -5.18 -6.94
N CYS A 56 -10.66 -5.93 -7.01
CA CYS A 56 -11.98 -5.42 -7.44
C CYS A 56 -11.96 -4.77 -8.84
N VAL A 57 -11.11 -5.24 -9.77
CA VAL A 57 -10.95 -4.61 -11.09
C VAL A 57 -12.29 -4.55 -11.83
N GLN A 58 -13.02 -5.66 -11.90
CA GLN A 58 -14.26 -5.71 -12.66
C GLN A 58 -15.33 -4.83 -12.01
N GLU A 59 -15.45 -4.89 -10.68
CA GLU A 59 -16.40 -4.10 -9.90
C GLU A 59 -16.14 -2.59 -10.05
N ILE A 60 -14.87 -2.18 -10.10
CA ILE A 60 -14.47 -0.79 -10.39
C ILE A 60 -14.92 -0.40 -11.80
N LEU A 61 -14.63 -1.19 -12.82
CA LEU A 61 -14.98 -0.85 -14.20
C LEU A 61 -16.49 -0.83 -14.43
N ASP A 62 -17.21 -1.80 -13.87
CA ASP A 62 -18.67 -1.88 -13.94
C ASP A 62 -19.34 -0.66 -13.30
N PHE A 63 -18.76 -0.16 -12.20
CA PHE A 63 -19.26 1.05 -11.54
C PHE A 63 -18.84 2.33 -12.29
N LEU A 64 -17.57 2.50 -12.63
CA LEU A 64 -17.06 3.73 -13.24
C LEU A 64 -17.61 3.95 -14.65
N GLN A 65 -18.01 2.89 -15.35
CA GLN A 65 -18.64 2.96 -16.69
C GLN A 65 -17.86 3.87 -17.65
N ILE A 66 -16.54 3.69 -17.68
CA ILE A 66 -15.60 4.51 -18.44
C ILE A 66 -15.90 4.40 -19.93
N LYS A 67 -15.94 5.55 -20.61
CA LYS A 67 -16.22 5.68 -22.05
C LYS A 67 -15.05 6.36 -22.76
N PRO A 68 -14.83 6.07 -24.06
CA PRO A 68 -13.93 6.84 -24.89
C PRO A 68 -14.23 8.34 -24.84
N GLY A 69 -13.18 9.16 -24.81
CA GLY A 69 -13.23 10.62 -24.74
C GLY A 69 -13.29 11.19 -23.33
N GLN A 70 -13.50 10.36 -22.30
CA GLN A 70 -13.58 10.82 -20.91
C GLN A 70 -12.23 11.15 -20.30
N LYS A 71 -12.26 12.00 -19.28
CA LYS A 71 -11.12 12.36 -18.45
C LYS A 71 -11.20 11.68 -17.09
N GLY A 72 -10.15 10.96 -16.74
CA GLY A 72 -10.08 10.20 -15.49
C GLY A 72 -8.96 10.62 -14.57
N LEU A 73 -9.04 10.18 -13.31
CA LEU A 73 -7.95 10.21 -12.35
C LEU A 73 -7.78 8.86 -11.65
N ASP A 74 -6.55 8.33 -11.62
CA ASP A 74 -6.10 7.33 -10.66
C ASP A 74 -5.30 8.04 -9.56
N ALA A 75 -5.87 8.19 -8.37
CA ALA A 75 -5.26 8.92 -7.25
C ALA A 75 -4.09 8.17 -6.58
N THR A 76 -3.89 6.89 -6.93
CA THR A 76 -2.97 5.98 -6.24
C THR A 76 -2.37 5.00 -7.26
N LEU A 77 -1.62 5.52 -8.22
CA LEU A 77 -1.13 4.79 -9.38
C LEU A 77 -0.47 3.45 -9.01
N GLY A 78 0.41 3.45 -8.00
CA GLY A 78 1.10 2.26 -7.51
C GLY A 78 1.80 1.50 -8.63
N TYR A 79 1.40 0.23 -8.83
CA TYR A 79 1.92 -0.61 -9.92
C TYR A 79 1.27 -0.31 -11.29
N GLY A 80 0.21 0.49 -11.35
CA GLY A 80 -0.49 0.86 -12.59
C GLY A 80 -1.42 -0.22 -13.14
N GLY A 81 -1.77 -1.22 -12.33
CA GLY A 81 -2.68 -2.28 -12.76
C GLY A 81 -4.10 -1.76 -13.03
N HIS A 82 -4.66 -0.94 -12.14
CA HIS A 82 -5.96 -0.29 -12.35
C HIS A 82 -5.92 0.72 -13.50
N THR A 83 -4.96 1.64 -13.46
CA THR A 83 -4.65 2.59 -14.55
C THR A 83 -4.66 1.90 -15.92
N ARG A 84 -3.97 0.76 -16.07
CA ARG A 84 -3.93 0.02 -17.35
C ARG A 84 -5.31 -0.44 -17.79
N GLU A 85 -6.13 -0.99 -16.90
CA GLU A 85 -7.47 -1.47 -17.27
C GLU A 85 -8.40 -0.29 -17.60
N MET A 86 -8.30 0.84 -16.88
CA MET A 86 -9.04 2.05 -17.20
C MET A 86 -8.63 2.65 -18.56
N LEU A 87 -7.33 2.66 -18.89
CA LEU A 87 -6.83 3.11 -20.19
C LEU A 87 -7.37 2.28 -21.37
N LYS A 88 -7.57 0.97 -21.18
CA LYS A 88 -8.18 0.12 -22.22
C LYS A 88 -9.63 0.55 -22.52
N CYS A 89 -10.38 1.01 -21.51
CA CYS A 89 -11.74 1.50 -21.69
C CYS A 89 -11.80 2.84 -22.46
N LEU A 90 -10.76 3.67 -22.33
CA LEU A 90 -10.67 4.95 -23.06
C LEU A 90 -10.42 4.77 -24.57
N GLN A 91 -9.89 3.62 -25.01
CA GLN A 91 -9.64 3.33 -26.42
C GLN A 91 -8.80 4.41 -27.14
N SER A 92 -7.83 4.99 -26.43
CA SER A 92 -6.98 6.09 -26.90
C SER A 92 -7.71 7.42 -27.16
N GLU A 93 -8.94 7.56 -26.68
CA GLU A 93 -9.71 8.81 -26.71
C GLU A 93 -9.96 9.28 -25.27
N GLY A 94 -9.65 10.54 -24.97
CA GLY A 94 -9.75 11.09 -23.63
C GLY A 94 -8.38 11.23 -22.97
N HIS A 95 -8.33 11.20 -21.64
CA HIS A 95 -7.06 11.35 -20.91
C HIS A 95 -7.16 10.81 -19.48
N LEU A 96 -6.17 10.05 -19.03
CA LEU A 96 -6.05 9.62 -17.65
C LEU A 96 -4.92 10.37 -16.95
N TYR A 97 -5.22 10.94 -15.79
CA TYR A 97 -4.21 11.47 -14.88
C TYR A 97 -3.95 10.45 -13.78
N ALA A 98 -2.71 10.31 -13.34
CA ALA A 98 -2.34 9.35 -12.31
C ALA A 98 -1.38 9.97 -11.29
N LEU A 99 -1.70 9.84 -10.00
CA LEU A 99 -0.94 10.41 -8.89
C LEU A 99 -0.29 9.29 -8.08
N ASP A 100 0.90 9.54 -7.57
CA ASP A 100 1.50 8.74 -6.50
C ASP A 100 2.52 9.59 -5.73
N VAL A 101 2.79 9.21 -4.49
CA VAL A 101 3.80 9.86 -3.65
C VAL A 101 5.16 9.18 -3.74
N ASP A 102 5.23 7.92 -4.18
CA ASP A 102 6.42 7.07 -4.13
C ASP A 102 7.35 7.33 -5.33
N PRO A 103 8.47 8.07 -5.15
CA PRO A 103 9.41 8.36 -6.22
C PRO A 103 10.07 7.10 -6.81
N ILE A 104 10.18 6.02 -6.03
CA ILE A 104 10.89 4.81 -6.45
C ILE A 104 10.03 3.98 -7.40
N GLU A 105 8.76 3.77 -7.04
CA GLU A 105 7.85 2.95 -7.86
C GLU A 105 7.29 3.73 -9.05
N LEU A 106 7.12 5.04 -8.95
CA LEU A 106 6.66 5.89 -10.05
C LEU A 106 7.52 5.76 -11.31
N VAL A 107 8.85 5.79 -11.17
CA VAL A 107 9.78 5.67 -12.31
C VAL A 107 9.55 4.34 -13.04
N LYS A 108 9.50 3.24 -12.29
CA LYS A 108 9.31 1.89 -12.85
C LYS A 108 7.93 1.73 -13.47
N THR A 109 6.89 2.27 -12.84
CA THR A 109 5.52 2.20 -13.34
C THR A 109 5.35 3.01 -14.62
N ARG A 110 5.96 4.20 -14.70
CA ARG A 110 5.99 5.02 -15.92
C ARG A 110 6.64 4.27 -17.08
N GLU A 111 7.84 3.72 -16.88
CA GLU A 111 8.53 2.94 -17.92
C GLU A 111 7.70 1.73 -18.38
N ARG A 112 7.05 1.03 -17.44
CA ARG A 112 6.19 -0.13 -17.73
C ARG A 112 4.94 0.23 -18.53
N LEU A 113 4.26 1.33 -18.20
CA LEU A 113 3.06 1.75 -18.92
C LEU A 113 3.42 2.30 -20.31
N GLN A 114 4.53 3.03 -20.43
CA GLN A 114 5.03 3.52 -21.71
C GLN A 114 5.41 2.37 -22.66
N SER A 115 6.08 1.33 -22.16
CA SER A 115 6.42 0.16 -22.98
C SER A 115 5.20 -0.65 -23.43
N GLN A 116 4.05 -0.48 -22.76
CA GLN A 116 2.76 -1.05 -23.14
C GLN A 116 1.99 -0.17 -24.14
N GLY A 117 2.55 0.95 -24.58
CA GLY A 117 1.94 1.85 -25.55
C GLY A 117 1.08 2.95 -24.95
N PHE A 118 1.14 3.18 -23.63
CA PHE A 118 0.46 4.29 -22.97
C PHE A 118 1.44 5.45 -22.76
N GLY A 119 1.51 6.35 -23.73
CA GLY A 119 2.36 7.53 -23.69
C GLY A 119 1.67 8.77 -23.12
N PRO A 120 2.37 9.92 -23.15
CA PRO A 120 1.87 11.19 -22.63
C PRO A 120 0.61 11.72 -23.34
N GLU A 121 0.28 11.19 -24.52
CA GLU A 121 -0.93 11.50 -25.28
C GLU A 121 -2.22 11.02 -24.63
N ILE A 122 -2.16 10.00 -23.77
CA ILE A 122 -3.33 9.41 -23.11
C ILE A 122 -3.18 9.31 -21.59
N LEU A 123 -1.96 9.41 -21.07
CA LEU A 123 -1.64 9.25 -19.65
C LEU A 123 -0.68 10.33 -19.14
N THR A 124 -1.05 11.05 -18.09
CA THR A 124 -0.14 11.95 -17.36
C THR A 124 0.10 11.44 -15.94
N ILE A 125 1.36 11.08 -15.64
CA ILE A 125 1.78 10.60 -14.32
C ILE A 125 2.46 11.74 -13.55
N ILE A 126 1.91 12.10 -12.40
CA ILE A 126 2.34 13.20 -11.55
C ILE A 126 2.80 12.65 -10.19
N GLN A 127 4.01 13.02 -9.75
CA GLN A 127 4.44 12.72 -8.38
C GLN A 127 3.81 13.73 -7.43
N GLU A 128 2.64 13.39 -6.89
CA GLU A 128 1.86 14.26 -6.03
C GLU A 128 1.05 13.42 -5.05
N ASN A 129 0.84 13.96 -3.85
CA ASN A 129 -0.07 13.40 -2.87
C ASN A 129 -1.50 13.70 -3.28
N PHE A 130 -2.36 12.67 -3.30
CA PHE A 130 -3.76 12.84 -3.68
C PHE A 130 -4.56 13.78 -2.75
N ALA A 131 -4.06 14.11 -1.55
CA ALA A 131 -4.60 15.21 -0.74
C ALA A 131 -4.64 16.54 -1.50
N ASN A 132 -3.77 16.73 -2.50
CA ASN A 132 -3.68 17.91 -3.34
C ASN A 132 -4.53 17.80 -4.63
N ILE A 133 -5.47 16.85 -4.71
CA ILE A 133 -6.32 16.63 -5.90
C ILE A 133 -7.01 17.91 -6.38
N GLY A 134 -7.41 18.81 -5.47
CA GLY A 134 -8.03 20.10 -5.83
C GLY A 134 -7.14 20.97 -6.72
N ARG A 135 -5.81 20.94 -6.51
CA ARG A 135 -4.85 21.68 -7.37
C ARG A 135 -4.78 21.05 -8.76
N VAL A 136 -4.76 19.73 -8.82
CA VAL A 136 -4.74 19.00 -10.09
C VAL A 136 -6.01 19.31 -10.89
N GLY A 137 -7.19 19.20 -10.25
CA GLY A 137 -8.47 19.53 -10.89
C GLY A 137 -8.59 21.00 -11.32
N ALA A 138 -7.99 21.93 -10.58
CA ALA A 138 -7.95 23.34 -10.98
C ALA A 138 -7.09 23.57 -12.24
N GLU A 139 -6.02 22.79 -12.42
CA GLU A 139 -5.15 22.88 -13.60
C GLU A 139 -5.76 22.20 -14.83
N VAL A 140 -6.34 21.01 -14.65
CA VAL A 140 -6.74 20.14 -15.78
C VAL A 140 -8.25 20.13 -16.03
N GLY A 141 -9.03 20.75 -15.16
CA GLY A 141 -10.50 20.72 -15.17
C GLY A 141 -11.08 19.47 -14.48
N PRO A 142 -12.42 19.34 -14.47
CA PRO A 142 -13.10 18.28 -13.77
C PRO A 142 -12.90 16.90 -14.43
N PHE A 143 -13.00 15.86 -13.61
CA PHE A 143 -12.89 14.44 -13.98
C PHE A 143 -14.27 13.78 -14.12
N ASP A 144 -14.43 12.97 -15.15
CA ASP A 144 -15.60 12.11 -15.35
C ASP A 144 -15.56 10.89 -14.42
N PHE A 145 -14.36 10.42 -14.08
CA PHE A 145 -14.18 9.32 -13.14
C PHE A 145 -12.91 9.47 -12.29
N VAL A 146 -12.98 8.98 -11.05
CA VAL A 146 -11.85 8.97 -10.10
C VAL A 146 -11.76 7.61 -9.43
N LEU A 147 -10.55 7.07 -9.31
CA LEU A 147 -10.23 5.89 -8.51
C LEU A 147 -9.24 6.28 -7.40
N ALA A 148 -9.43 5.75 -6.19
CA ALA A 148 -8.40 5.73 -5.15
C ALA A 148 -8.31 4.33 -4.51
N ASP A 149 -7.18 3.66 -4.69
CA ASP A 149 -6.81 2.38 -4.08
C ASP A 149 -5.89 2.64 -2.88
N LEU A 150 -6.47 2.77 -1.67
CA LEU A 150 -5.73 3.25 -0.49
C LEU A 150 -4.73 2.22 0.04
N GLY A 151 -3.76 2.69 0.82
CA GLY A 151 -2.80 1.84 1.52
C GLY A 151 -1.49 1.64 0.75
N VAL A 152 -0.88 0.47 0.94
CA VAL A 152 0.50 0.19 0.49
C VAL A 152 0.52 -0.75 -0.69
N SER A 153 1.43 -0.49 -1.62
CA SER A 153 1.62 -1.35 -2.77
C SER A 153 2.33 -2.66 -2.40
N SER A 154 2.08 -3.68 -3.21
CA SER A 154 2.83 -4.95 -3.14
C SER A 154 4.34 -4.73 -3.15
N MET A 155 4.82 -3.80 -3.97
CA MET A 155 6.25 -3.54 -4.16
C MET A 155 6.89 -2.94 -2.91
N GLN A 156 6.14 -2.11 -2.18
CA GLN A 156 6.55 -1.54 -0.90
C GLN A 156 6.67 -2.61 0.19
N ILE A 157 5.68 -3.51 0.29
CA ILE A 157 5.69 -4.60 1.28
C ILE A 157 6.80 -5.60 0.97
N ASP A 158 6.97 -5.94 -0.31
CA ASP A 158 7.88 -7.01 -0.71
C ASP A 158 9.34 -6.57 -0.64
N ASN A 159 9.65 -5.27 -0.73
CA ASN A 159 11.00 -4.74 -0.62
C ASN A 159 11.40 -4.52 0.86
N PRO A 160 12.31 -5.33 1.44
CA PRO A 160 12.71 -5.19 2.85
C PRO A 160 13.34 -3.83 3.16
N ASP A 161 14.01 -3.22 2.18
CA ASP A 161 14.66 -1.91 2.34
C ASP A 161 13.66 -0.78 2.61
N ARG A 162 12.35 -1.03 2.39
CA ARG A 162 11.26 -0.08 2.69
C ARG A 162 10.67 -0.22 4.09
N GLY A 163 10.94 -1.33 4.80
CA GLY A 163 10.53 -1.49 6.19
C GLY A 163 9.06 -1.82 6.45
N PHE A 164 8.21 -2.02 5.43
CA PHE A 164 6.77 -2.27 5.61
C PHE A 164 6.40 -3.65 6.20
N SER A 165 7.38 -4.54 6.38
CA SER A 165 7.15 -5.92 6.82
C SER A 165 7.96 -6.25 8.06
N TYR A 166 7.30 -6.73 9.12
CA TYR A 166 7.93 -7.30 10.31
C TYR A 166 8.44 -8.74 10.12
N LYS A 167 8.21 -9.33 8.94
CA LYS A 167 8.60 -10.72 8.64
C LYS A 167 10.04 -10.84 8.14
N THR A 168 10.58 -9.77 7.59
CA THR A 168 11.92 -9.71 7.01
C THR A 168 12.61 -8.50 7.58
N GLU A 169 13.88 -8.66 7.94
CA GLU A 169 14.68 -7.56 8.48
C GLU A 169 14.91 -6.48 7.42
N GLY A 170 14.73 -5.24 7.85
CA GLY A 170 14.94 -4.02 7.08
C GLY A 170 14.93 -2.82 8.03
N PRO A 171 15.28 -1.62 7.53
CA PRO A 171 15.16 -0.39 8.31
C PRO A 171 13.70 -0.16 8.72
N LEU A 172 13.46 0.34 9.93
CA LEU A 172 12.13 0.75 10.36
C LEU A 172 11.78 2.13 9.76
N ASP A 173 11.50 2.15 8.45
CA ASP A 173 11.20 3.38 7.70
C ASP A 173 9.69 3.68 7.64
N LEU A 174 8.91 2.81 6.97
CA LEU A 174 7.45 2.92 6.79
C LEU A 174 6.95 4.12 5.97
N ARG A 175 7.81 5.00 5.44
CA ARG A 175 7.37 6.10 4.58
C ARG A 175 6.98 5.62 3.19
N LEU A 176 5.84 6.09 2.71
CA LEU A 176 5.39 5.93 1.32
C LEU A 176 6.30 6.72 0.37
N ASN A 177 6.72 7.93 0.79
CA ASN A 177 7.75 8.72 0.13
C ASN A 177 9.01 8.79 1.02
N PRO A 178 10.09 8.07 0.70
CA PRO A 178 11.31 8.04 1.52
C PRO A 178 12.14 9.34 1.45
N GLU A 179 11.78 10.30 0.60
CA GLU A 179 12.49 11.59 0.45
C GLU A 179 11.90 12.70 1.35
N LYS A 180 10.76 12.46 2.01
CA LYS A 180 10.06 13.46 2.82
C LYS A 180 9.70 12.90 4.21
N GLY A 181 9.54 13.79 5.19
CA GLY A 181 9.14 13.42 6.55
C GLY A 181 10.22 12.63 7.32
N ILE A 182 9.81 12.06 8.44
CA ILE A 182 10.67 11.27 9.33
C ILE A 182 10.33 9.78 9.23
N THR A 183 11.33 8.93 9.42
CA THR A 183 11.14 7.47 9.49
C THR A 183 10.38 7.07 10.75
N ALA A 184 9.79 5.88 10.75
CA ALA A 184 9.19 5.30 11.96
C ALA A 184 10.22 5.09 13.08
N ALA A 185 11.47 4.74 12.76
CA ALA A 185 12.56 4.67 13.73
C ALA A 185 12.81 6.03 14.40
N GLU A 186 12.90 7.11 13.61
CA GLU A 186 13.07 8.47 14.14
C GLU A 186 11.87 8.90 14.97
N ARG A 187 10.65 8.61 14.50
CA ARG A 187 9.41 8.89 15.22
C ARG A 187 9.39 8.20 16.59
N LEU A 188 9.78 6.94 16.67
CA LEU A 188 9.84 6.20 17.94
C LEU A 188 10.87 6.80 18.92
N ARG A 189 11.93 7.44 18.45
CA ARG A 189 12.94 8.06 19.33
C ARG A 189 12.44 9.32 20.03
N THR A 190 11.46 10.01 19.45
CA THR A 190 10.97 11.30 19.95
C THR A 190 9.59 11.24 20.61
N ILE A 191 8.80 10.20 20.30
CA ILE A 191 7.48 9.97 20.88
C ILE A 191 7.59 9.62 22.37
N ASP A 192 6.67 10.15 23.19
CA ASP A 192 6.54 9.70 24.57
C ASP A 192 5.59 8.49 24.70
N GLU A 193 5.47 7.95 25.92
CA GLU A 193 4.69 6.73 26.16
C GLU A 193 3.18 6.94 25.95
N GLU A 194 2.66 8.09 26.37
CA GLU A 194 1.23 8.42 26.28
C GLU A 194 0.84 8.66 24.81
N GLU A 195 1.67 9.40 24.09
CA GLU A 195 1.50 9.67 22.66
C GLU A 195 1.58 8.36 21.84
N LEU A 196 2.53 7.47 22.15
CA LEU A 196 2.66 6.18 21.48
C LEU A 196 1.45 5.27 21.76
N GLN A 197 0.99 5.22 23.01
CA GLN A 197 -0.21 4.48 23.37
C GLN A 197 -1.44 5.01 22.63
N GLY A 198 -1.63 6.33 22.62
CA GLY A 198 -2.73 7.00 21.91
C GLY A 198 -2.71 6.66 20.41
N MET A 199 -1.56 6.81 19.76
CA MET A 199 -1.37 6.47 18.35
C MET A 199 -1.71 5.00 18.05
N LEU A 200 -1.29 4.05 18.89
CA LEU A 200 -1.60 2.62 18.72
C LEU A 200 -3.10 2.32 18.83
N LEU A 201 -3.81 3.01 19.73
CA LEU A 201 -5.25 2.88 19.91
C LEU A 201 -6.01 3.53 18.75
N GLU A 202 -5.73 4.79 18.46
CA GLU A 202 -6.48 5.59 17.49
C GLU A 202 -6.28 5.11 16.06
N ASN A 203 -5.06 4.71 15.70
CA ASN A 203 -4.74 4.34 14.32
C ASN A 203 -5.01 2.86 14.01
N ALA A 204 -5.02 1.97 15.01
CA ALA A 204 -5.07 0.53 14.76
C ALA A 204 -5.91 -0.31 15.74
N ASP A 205 -6.61 0.32 16.70
CA ASP A 205 -7.39 -0.38 17.73
C ASP A 205 -6.56 -1.47 18.46
N GLU A 206 -5.30 -1.19 18.81
CA GLU A 206 -4.38 -2.17 19.42
C GLU A 206 -4.75 -2.47 20.89
N PRO A 207 -5.17 -3.70 21.23
CA PRO A 207 -5.62 -4.02 22.59
C PRO A 207 -4.50 -3.98 23.63
N TYR A 208 -3.25 -4.20 23.23
CA TYR A 208 -2.09 -4.16 24.14
C TYR A 208 -1.27 -2.88 23.97
N ALA A 209 -1.94 -1.76 23.62
CA ALA A 209 -1.28 -0.50 23.32
C ALA A 209 -0.43 0.01 24.49
N GLU A 210 -0.93 -0.10 25.72
CA GLU A 210 -0.20 0.32 26.92
C GLU A 210 1.09 -0.51 27.11
N GLU A 211 0.98 -1.84 27.05
CA GLU A 211 2.12 -2.74 27.26
C GLU A 211 3.18 -2.55 26.18
N ILE A 212 2.76 -2.39 24.92
CA ILE A 212 3.67 -2.18 23.79
C ILE A 212 4.34 -0.81 23.89
N ALA A 213 3.59 0.27 24.17
CA ALA A 213 4.14 1.61 24.30
C ALA A 213 5.19 1.68 25.40
N ARG A 214 4.87 1.15 26.59
CA ARG A 214 5.79 1.05 27.72
C ARG A 214 7.06 0.29 27.36
N ALA A 215 6.92 -0.86 26.69
CA ALA A 215 8.07 -1.68 26.32
C ALA A 215 8.99 -0.97 25.31
N VAL A 216 8.41 -0.29 24.32
CA VAL A 216 9.15 0.48 23.31
C VAL A 216 9.93 1.63 23.97
N VAL A 217 9.26 2.46 24.78
CA VAL A 217 9.90 3.60 25.44
C VAL A 217 10.99 3.13 26.42
N LEU A 218 10.75 2.03 27.15
CA LEU A 218 11.75 1.47 28.06
C LEU A 218 12.99 0.94 27.32
N GLU A 219 12.81 0.28 26.16
CA GLU A 219 13.92 -0.21 25.33
C GLU A 219 14.78 0.97 24.85
N ILE A 220 14.15 2.05 24.38
CA ILE A 220 14.85 3.27 23.92
C ILE A 220 15.58 3.95 25.07
N LYS A 221 14.95 4.09 26.25
CA LYS A 221 15.58 4.68 27.46
C LYS A 221 16.79 3.89 27.95
N LYS A 222 16.88 2.59 27.66
CA LYS A 222 18.06 1.75 27.98
C LYS A 222 19.23 1.96 27.02
N GLY A 223 19.09 2.82 26.00
CA GLY A 223 20.11 3.05 24.98
C GLY A 223 20.08 2.06 23.82
N ASN A 224 18.98 1.30 23.67
CA ASN A 224 18.79 0.37 22.57
C ASN A 224 17.84 1.00 21.53
N PRO A 225 18.34 1.69 20.49
CA PRO A 225 17.49 2.27 19.46
C PRO A 225 16.79 1.18 18.66
N ILE A 226 15.53 1.41 18.28
CA ILE A 226 14.71 0.47 17.51
C ILE A 226 14.78 0.85 16.03
N ASP A 227 15.88 0.46 15.38
CA ASP A 227 16.18 0.89 14.00
C ASP A 227 15.72 -0.09 12.93
N THR A 228 15.34 -1.32 13.32
CA THR A 228 14.95 -2.38 12.38
C THR A 228 13.56 -2.94 12.67
N THR A 229 12.91 -3.43 11.62
CA THR A 229 11.58 -4.05 11.69
C THR A 229 11.55 -5.28 12.62
N THR A 230 12.62 -6.07 12.63
CA THR A 230 12.78 -7.26 13.47
C THR A 230 13.00 -6.91 14.94
N HIS A 231 13.71 -5.82 15.23
CA HIS A 231 13.90 -5.37 16.61
C HIS A 231 12.59 -4.87 17.21
N LEU A 232 11.80 -4.06 16.48
CA LEU A 232 10.47 -3.65 16.94
C LEU A 232 9.58 -4.87 17.23
N ARG A 233 9.59 -5.87 16.33
CA ARG A 233 8.87 -7.13 16.55
C ARG A 233 9.31 -7.85 17.83
N GLN A 234 10.61 -7.90 18.12
CA GLN A 234 11.14 -8.52 19.34
C GLN A 234 10.68 -7.77 20.59
N VAL A 235 10.60 -6.44 20.55
CA VAL A 235 10.08 -5.63 21.65
C VAL A 235 8.60 -5.95 21.89
N ILE A 236 7.79 -6.03 20.83
CA ILE A 236 6.37 -6.45 20.92
C ILE A 236 6.25 -7.86 21.51
N GLU A 237 7.08 -8.81 21.06
CA GLU A 237 7.07 -10.18 21.58
C GLU A 237 7.41 -10.23 23.08
N LYS A 238 8.37 -9.42 23.54
CA LYS A 238 8.69 -9.29 24.98
C LYS A 238 7.55 -8.64 25.76
N ALA A 239 6.92 -7.60 25.22
CA ALA A 239 5.77 -6.91 25.84
C ALA A 239 4.61 -7.87 26.09
N LEU A 240 4.38 -8.81 25.18
CA LEU A 240 3.29 -9.79 25.26
C LEU A 240 3.70 -11.11 25.92
N SER A 241 4.81 -11.14 26.65
CA SER A 241 5.27 -12.34 27.36
C SER A 241 4.30 -12.83 28.44
N ALA A 242 3.46 -11.95 28.99
CA ALA A 242 2.42 -12.30 29.96
C ALA A 242 1.17 -12.95 29.32
N VAL A 243 0.99 -12.85 28.00
CA VAL A 243 -0.12 -13.51 27.29
C VAL A 243 0.06 -15.04 27.41
N PRO A 244 -1.03 -15.80 27.69
CA PRO A 244 -0.98 -17.25 27.76
C PRO A 244 -0.29 -17.88 26.55
N GLU A 245 0.54 -18.89 26.78
CA GLU A 245 1.38 -19.51 25.73
C GLU A 245 0.56 -19.99 24.53
N ALA A 246 -0.65 -20.53 24.78
CA ALA A 246 -1.57 -20.99 23.75
C ALA A 246 -1.99 -19.89 22.76
N ASP A 247 -2.10 -18.65 23.22
CA ASP A 247 -2.60 -17.51 22.43
C ASP A 247 -1.49 -16.55 21.99
N ARG A 248 -0.32 -16.60 22.64
CA ARG A 248 0.78 -15.64 22.49
C ARG A 248 1.21 -15.48 21.03
N LYS A 249 1.30 -16.57 20.28
CA LYS A 249 1.73 -16.51 18.87
C LYS A 249 0.79 -15.69 17.99
N GLU A 250 -0.52 -15.85 18.17
CA GLU A 250 -1.50 -15.09 17.39
C GLU A 250 -1.60 -13.65 17.90
N ALA A 251 -1.50 -13.43 19.21
CA ALA A 251 -1.44 -12.10 19.81
C ALA A 251 -0.25 -11.29 19.25
N VAL A 252 0.98 -11.82 19.32
CA VAL A 252 2.18 -11.17 18.76
C VAL A 252 2.03 -10.86 17.28
N LYS A 253 1.50 -11.80 16.49
CA LYS A 253 1.27 -11.59 15.06
C LYS A 253 0.30 -10.44 14.80
N LYS A 254 -0.85 -10.39 15.49
CA LYS A 254 -1.84 -9.33 15.33
C LYS A 254 -1.33 -7.98 15.82
N SER A 255 -0.64 -7.95 16.96
CA SER A 255 -0.04 -6.72 17.48
C SER A 255 1.08 -6.20 16.60
N CYS A 256 1.91 -7.07 16.00
CA CYS A 256 2.86 -6.63 14.97
C CYS A 256 2.15 -5.99 13.76
N GLN A 257 1.02 -6.56 13.31
CA GLN A 257 0.26 -5.97 12.19
C GLN A 257 -0.28 -4.58 12.55
N ARG A 258 -0.89 -4.45 13.72
CA ARG A 258 -1.51 -3.20 14.19
C ARG A 258 -0.48 -2.13 14.56
N THR A 259 0.61 -2.49 15.25
CA THR A 259 1.69 -1.54 15.57
C THR A 259 2.34 -1.00 14.31
N PHE A 260 2.65 -1.85 13.32
CA PHE A 260 3.20 -1.38 12.05
C PHE A 260 2.19 -0.54 11.27
N GLN A 261 0.91 -0.91 11.29
CA GLN A 261 -0.15 -0.11 10.69
C GLN A 261 -0.27 1.27 11.36
N ALA A 262 -0.30 1.34 12.69
CA ALA A 262 -0.43 2.58 13.44
C ALA A 262 0.74 3.53 13.18
N LEU A 263 1.97 3.01 13.21
CA LEU A 263 3.16 3.77 12.86
C LEU A 263 3.14 4.25 11.41
N ARG A 264 2.71 3.39 10.47
CA ARG A 264 2.59 3.75 9.06
C ARG A 264 1.60 4.90 8.85
N ILE A 265 0.43 4.80 9.50
CA ILE A 265 -0.61 5.83 9.45
C ILE A 265 -0.07 7.16 9.99
N ASP A 266 0.64 7.13 11.13
CA ASP A 266 1.23 8.33 11.75
C ASP A 266 2.30 8.98 10.86
N VAL A 267 3.32 8.23 10.42
CA VAL A 267 4.45 8.81 9.65
C VAL A 267 4.05 9.30 8.26
N ASN A 268 2.94 8.82 7.72
CA ASN A 268 2.41 9.25 6.42
C ASN A 268 1.18 10.15 6.53
N SER A 269 0.69 10.44 7.74
CA SER A 269 -0.53 11.20 8.00
C SER A 269 -1.72 10.71 7.17
N GLU A 270 -1.91 9.38 7.10
CA GLU A 270 -2.82 8.74 6.13
C GLU A 270 -4.27 9.20 6.29
N PHE A 271 -4.70 9.44 7.53
CA PHE A 271 -6.06 9.90 7.81
C PHE A 271 -6.28 11.37 7.44
N GLU A 272 -5.31 12.24 7.71
CA GLU A 272 -5.35 13.66 7.35
C GLU A 272 -5.32 13.83 5.83
N VAL A 273 -4.48 13.04 5.16
CA VAL A 273 -4.40 12.96 3.70
C VAL A 273 -5.72 12.50 3.10
N LEU A 274 -6.31 11.42 3.62
CA LEU A 274 -7.62 10.93 3.18
C LEU A 274 -8.73 11.94 3.45
N TYR A 275 -8.72 12.63 4.59
CA TYR A 275 -9.69 13.68 4.91
C TYR A 275 -9.61 14.81 3.89
N SER A 276 -8.41 15.33 3.64
CA SER A 276 -8.18 16.43 2.69
C SER A 276 -8.63 16.06 1.28
N PHE A 277 -8.34 14.83 0.86
CA PHE A 277 -8.83 14.28 -0.40
C PHE A 277 -10.35 14.22 -0.47
N LEU A 278 -11.01 13.66 0.55
CA LEU A 278 -12.47 13.51 0.57
C LEU A 278 -13.20 14.85 0.58
N GLU A 279 -12.63 15.90 1.16
CA GLU A 279 -13.19 17.25 1.13
C GLU A 279 -13.04 17.90 -0.25
N ALA A 280 -11.91 17.71 -0.95
CA ALA A 280 -11.67 18.30 -2.28
C ALA A 280 -12.29 17.49 -3.44
N LEU A 281 -12.52 16.20 -3.24
CA LEU A 281 -13.00 15.27 -4.26
C LEU A 281 -14.29 15.72 -4.97
N PRO A 282 -15.33 16.26 -4.31
CA PRO A 282 -16.55 16.67 -4.99
C PRO A 282 -16.36 17.83 -5.96
N ASP A 283 -15.36 18.69 -5.74
CA ASP A 283 -15.13 19.90 -6.53
C ASP A 283 -14.35 19.62 -7.82
N VAL A 284 -13.67 18.47 -7.86
CA VAL A 284 -12.92 18.02 -9.04
C VAL A 284 -13.71 17.03 -9.90
N LEU A 285 -14.90 16.60 -9.47
CA LEU A 285 -15.77 15.72 -10.26
C LEU A 285 -16.69 16.54 -11.16
N ALA A 286 -16.81 16.13 -12.43
CA ALA A 286 -17.84 16.63 -13.33
C ALA A 286 -19.24 16.24 -12.82
N PRO A 287 -20.31 16.97 -13.16
CA PRO A 287 -21.69 16.51 -12.93
C PRO A 287 -21.91 15.11 -13.52
N GLY A 288 -22.48 14.19 -12.73
CA GLY A 288 -22.60 12.77 -13.10
C GLY A 288 -21.29 11.97 -13.04
N GLY A 289 -20.17 12.60 -12.67
CA GLY A 289 -18.87 11.97 -12.51
C GLY A 289 -18.87 10.94 -11.38
N ARG A 290 -18.06 9.90 -11.54
CA ARG A 290 -18.11 8.69 -10.69
C ARG A 290 -16.82 8.50 -9.92
N VAL A 291 -16.90 8.17 -8.64
CA VAL A 291 -15.71 7.86 -7.83
C VAL A 291 -15.81 6.50 -7.18
N ALA A 292 -14.73 5.72 -7.26
CA ALA A 292 -14.53 4.46 -6.56
C ALA A 292 -13.34 4.57 -5.60
N ILE A 293 -13.51 4.10 -4.36
CA ILE A 293 -12.45 4.10 -3.34
C ILE A 293 -12.35 2.70 -2.74
N LEU A 294 -11.16 2.08 -2.84
CA LEU A 294 -10.81 0.86 -2.12
C LEU A 294 -10.18 1.22 -0.77
N THR A 295 -10.64 0.56 0.28
CA THR A 295 -10.15 0.71 1.66
C THR A 295 -9.74 -0.65 2.19
N PHE A 296 -8.71 -0.70 3.05
CA PHE A 296 -8.12 -1.95 3.53
C PHE A 296 -8.25 -2.12 5.04
N HIS A 297 -8.63 -1.07 5.77
CA HIS A 297 -8.96 -1.15 7.18
C HIS A 297 -10.20 -0.36 7.58
N SER A 298 -10.66 -0.61 8.81
CA SER A 298 -11.88 -0.03 9.38
C SER A 298 -11.81 1.50 9.52
N GLY A 299 -10.64 2.07 9.76
CA GLY A 299 -10.42 3.52 9.87
C GLY A 299 -10.75 4.25 8.57
N GLU A 300 -10.08 3.88 7.47
CA GLU A 300 -10.34 4.42 6.12
C GLU A 300 -11.81 4.26 5.71
N ASP A 301 -12.36 3.04 5.82
CA ASP A 301 -13.73 2.73 5.44
C ASP A 301 -14.75 3.60 6.19
N ARG A 302 -14.48 3.89 7.47
CA ARG A 302 -15.32 4.74 8.31
C ARG A 302 -15.28 6.20 7.83
N LEU A 303 -14.11 6.72 7.49
CA LEU A 303 -13.94 8.09 6.97
C LEU A 303 -14.68 8.25 5.63
N VAL A 304 -14.46 7.34 4.68
CA VAL A 304 -15.13 7.36 3.37
C VAL A 304 -16.65 7.26 3.54
N LYS A 305 -17.13 6.32 4.36
CA LYS A 305 -18.57 6.17 4.64
C LYS A 305 -19.18 7.45 5.22
N LYS A 306 -18.50 8.08 6.18
CA LYS A 306 -18.98 9.29 6.84
C LYS A 306 -19.06 10.46 5.86
N SER A 307 -18.00 10.66 5.07
CA SER A 307 -17.97 11.70 4.03
C SER A 307 -19.08 11.50 3.00
N PHE A 308 -19.20 10.32 2.40
CA PHE A 308 -20.19 10.05 1.36
C PHE A 308 -21.63 10.23 1.87
N LYS A 309 -21.94 9.77 3.09
CA LYS A 309 -23.26 9.98 3.70
C LYS A 309 -23.57 11.45 3.95
N ARG A 310 -22.58 12.22 4.42
CA ARG A 310 -22.72 13.66 4.64
C ARG A 310 -23.01 14.37 3.32
N LEU A 311 -22.18 14.14 2.29
CA LEU A 311 -22.29 14.77 0.98
C LEU A 311 -23.56 14.36 0.21
N LYS A 312 -24.05 13.13 0.37
CA LYS A 312 -25.37 12.72 -0.15
C LYS A 312 -26.51 13.49 0.52
N LYS A 313 -26.46 13.66 1.85
CA LYS A 313 -27.48 14.43 2.58
C LYS A 313 -27.48 15.91 2.17
N GLU A 314 -26.31 16.46 1.84
CA GLU A 314 -26.14 17.84 1.35
C GLU A 314 -26.52 18.00 -0.13
N GLY A 315 -26.85 16.91 -0.84
CA GLY A 315 -27.19 16.94 -2.26
C GLY A 315 -25.99 17.08 -3.21
N VAL A 316 -24.77 16.97 -2.68
CA VAL A 316 -23.53 17.02 -3.47
C VAL A 316 -23.33 15.72 -4.26
N TYR A 317 -23.68 14.59 -3.66
CA TYR A 317 -23.76 13.30 -4.35
C TYR A 317 -25.22 12.90 -4.57
N SER A 318 -25.54 12.49 -5.80
CA SER A 318 -26.85 11.93 -6.14
C SER A 318 -26.99 10.50 -5.61
N GLU A 319 -25.92 9.71 -5.73
CA GLU A 319 -25.89 8.31 -5.32
C GLU A 319 -24.59 7.97 -4.58
N ILE A 320 -24.69 7.06 -3.62
CA ILE A 320 -23.54 6.47 -2.91
C ILE A 320 -23.80 4.99 -2.66
N ALA A 321 -22.73 4.22 -2.49
CA ALA A 321 -22.81 2.83 -2.05
C ALA A 321 -23.44 2.72 -0.64
N ASP A 322 -24.63 2.13 -0.55
CA ASP A 322 -25.28 1.87 0.74
C ASP A 322 -24.51 0.81 1.54
N GLU A 323 -24.04 -0.23 0.84
CA GLU A 323 -23.19 -1.30 1.36
C GLU A 323 -21.83 -1.34 0.65
N VAL A 324 -20.85 -1.96 1.29
CA VAL A 324 -19.52 -2.14 0.68
C VAL A 324 -19.53 -3.28 -0.33
N ILE A 325 -18.87 -3.07 -1.46
CA ILE A 325 -18.53 -4.17 -2.37
C ILE A 325 -17.24 -4.82 -1.87
N ARG A 326 -17.20 -6.15 -1.88
CA ARG A 326 -16.05 -6.93 -1.41
C ARG A 326 -15.54 -7.82 -2.55
N PRO A 327 -14.22 -8.08 -2.58
CA PRO A 327 -13.66 -9.06 -3.50
C PRO A 327 -14.36 -10.40 -3.40
N SER A 328 -14.49 -11.08 -4.53
CA SER A 328 -15.07 -12.42 -4.59
C SER A 328 -14.22 -13.43 -3.78
N ALA A 329 -14.84 -14.55 -3.39
CA ALA A 329 -14.11 -15.64 -2.74
C ALA A 329 -12.97 -16.19 -3.63
N GLU A 330 -13.19 -16.26 -4.94
CA GLU A 330 -12.17 -16.67 -5.91
C GLU A 330 -10.99 -15.69 -5.93
N GLU A 331 -11.27 -14.38 -5.95
CA GLU A 331 -10.24 -13.36 -5.91
C GLU A 331 -9.45 -13.41 -4.60
N CYS A 332 -10.13 -13.55 -3.46
CA CYS A 332 -9.50 -13.72 -2.15
C CYS A 332 -8.64 -14.99 -2.04
N LEU A 333 -8.98 -16.03 -2.80
CA LEU A 333 -8.19 -17.25 -2.90
C LEU A 333 -6.95 -17.03 -3.76
N ARG A 334 -7.04 -16.26 -4.85
CA ARG A 334 -5.91 -15.98 -5.75
C ARG A 334 -4.97 -14.89 -5.23
N ASN A 335 -5.52 -13.94 -4.48
CA ASN A 335 -4.83 -12.79 -3.91
C ASN A 335 -5.24 -12.63 -2.44
N GLY A 336 -4.47 -13.21 -1.53
CA GLY A 336 -4.73 -13.08 -0.09
C GLY A 336 -4.77 -11.64 0.43
N ARG A 337 -4.19 -10.67 -0.31
CA ARG A 337 -4.22 -9.24 0.03
C ARG A 337 -5.61 -8.61 -0.16
N ALA A 338 -6.49 -9.24 -0.95
CA ALA A 338 -7.85 -8.76 -1.22
C ALA A 338 -8.83 -8.96 -0.05
N ARG A 339 -8.52 -9.86 0.90
CA ARG A 339 -9.48 -10.32 1.92
C ARG A 339 -10.10 -9.20 2.77
N SER A 340 -9.33 -8.16 3.06
CA SER A 340 -9.79 -7.04 3.90
C SER A 340 -10.37 -5.88 3.10
N THR A 341 -10.29 -5.93 1.77
CA THR A 341 -10.66 -4.82 0.90
C THR A 341 -12.16 -4.59 0.92
N LYS A 342 -12.52 -3.31 0.92
CA LYS A 342 -13.89 -2.82 0.76
C LYS A 342 -13.87 -1.69 -0.25
N MET A 343 -14.70 -1.81 -1.28
CA MET A 343 -14.95 -0.77 -2.25
C MET A 343 -16.19 0.04 -1.83
N ARG A 344 -16.06 1.36 -1.84
CA ARG A 344 -17.17 2.31 -1.78
C ARG A 344 -17.17 3.17 -3.03
N TRP A 345 -18.34 3.69 -3.37
CA TRP A 345 -18.48 4.54 -4.54
C TRP A 345 -19.51 5.65 -4.32
N ALA A 346 -19.40 6.70 -5.14
CA ALA A 346 -20.35 7.81 -5.19
C ALA A 346 -20.46 8.38 -6.62
N VAL A 347 -21.59 9.03 -6.90
CA VAL A 347 -21.86 9.75 -8.15
C VAL A 347 -22.14 11.21 -7.82
N LYS A 348 -21.43 12.13 -8.49
CA LYS A 348 -21.65 13.57 -8.38
C LYS A 348 -23.03 13.93 -8.93
N ALA A 349 -23.77 14.75 -8.18
CA ALA A 349 -25.11 15.22 -8.56
C ALA A 349 -25.11 16.05 -9.84
#